data_AF-A0A290Q8R3-F1
#
_entry.id   AF-A0A290Q8R3-F1
#
_cell.length_a   1.000
_cell.length_b   1.000
_cell.length_c   1.000
_cell.angle_alpha   90.00
_cell.angle_beta   90.00
_cell.angle_gamma   90.00
#
_symmetry.space_group_name_H-M   'P 1'
#
loop_
_entity.id
_entity.type
_entity.pdbx_description
1 polymer ?
#
loop_
_entity_poly.entity_id
_entity_poly.type
_entity_poly.pdbx_seq_one_letter_code
_entity_poly.pdbx_strand_id
1 'polypeptide(L)'
;MITMATIAYGVGPFITDMNKTHLLHPGWTGHARFHLFWAASSQLAVASVALWLLWGAGGLQQCQLAVYLGLAMNSGFFAALLFKKYYRGALHDPQGIRPILGKIDGNILAVIAIVALLLAGWGCLD
;
A
#
# COMPACT_ATOMS: atom_id res chain seq x y z
N MET A 1 16.27 -4.95 0.14
CA MET A 1 15.28 -4.17 -0.64
C MET A 1 13.86 -4.63 -0.36
N ILE A 2 13.57 -5.93 -0.49
CA ILE A 2 12.24 -6.51 -0.23
C ILE A 2 11.72 -6.14 1.16
N THR A 3 12.51 -6.31 2.22
CA THR A 3 12.15 -5.90 3.59
C THR A 3 11.69 -4.44 3.69
N MET A 4 12.43 -3.51 3.07
CA MET A 4 12.09 -2.08 3.12
C MET A 4 10.77 -1.81 2.40
N ALA A 5 10.58 -2.42 1.23
CA ALA A 5 9.32 -2.30 0.50
C ALA A 5 8.16 -2.90 1.29
N THR A 6 8.37 -4.05 1.95
CA THR A 6 7.36 -4.71 2.78
C THR A 6 6.91 -3.86 3.95
N ILE A 7 7.85 -3.24 4.66
CA ILE A 7 7.52 -2.29 5.73
C ILE A 7 6.79 -1.08 5.14
N ALA A 8 7.26 -0.54 4.02
CA ALA A 8 6.67 0.64 3.39
C ALA A 8 5.22 0.42 2.96
N TYR A 9 4.89 -0.68 2.27
CA TYR A 9 3.51 -0.94 1.84
C TYR A 9 2.61 -1.44 2.96
N GLY A 10 3.17 -2.08 4.01
CA GLY A 10 2.38 -2.60 5.13
C GLY A 10 2.07 -1.55 6.19
N VAL A 11 3.11 -0.86 6.67
CA VAL A 11 3.02 0.06 7.81
C VAL A 11 2.72 1.49 7.34
N GLY A 12 3.26 1.89 6.19
CA GLY A 12 3.08 3.24 5.64
C GLY A 12 1.60 3.64 5.56
N PRO A 13 0.78 2.96 4.73
CA PRO A 13 -0.65 3.23 4.59
C PRO A 13 -1.40 3.18 5.94
N PHE A 14 -1.06 2.22 6.81
CA PHE A 14 -1.72 2.11 8.10
C PHE A 14 -1.53 3.40 8.93
N ILE A 15 -0.30 3.87 9.08
CA ILE A 15 -0.02 5.08 9.86
C ILE A 15 -0.59 6.33 9.18
N THR A 16 -0.50 6.43 7.84
CA THR A 16 -1.00 7.61 7.11
C THR A 16 -2.52 7.73 7.13
N ASP A 17 -3.23 6.62 7.37
CA ASP A 17 -4.69 6.59 7.23
C ASP A 17 -5.41 6.58 8.60
N MET A 18 -4.71 6.27 9.71
CA MET A 18 -5.28 6.31 11.07
C MET A 18 -5.37 7.74 11.65
N ASN A 19 -6.03 8.66 10.95
CA ASN A 19 -6.18 10.06 11.43
C ASN A 19 -7.47 10.75 10.93
N LYS A 20 -7.61 12.03 11.27
CA LYS A 20 -8.79 12.88 10.99
C LYS A 20 -9.03 13.17 9.50
N THR A 21 -8.05 12.96 8.65
CA THR A 21 -8.20 13.14 7.19
C THR A 21 -8.68 11.87 6.48
N HIS A 22 -8.66 10.72 7.16
CA HIS A 22 -8.98 9.40 6.59
C HIS A 22 -9.91 8.61 7.54
N LEU A 23 -9.39 7.70 8.37
CA LEU A 23 -10.23 6.82 9.21
C LEU A 23 -11.21 7.60 10.09
N LEU A 24 -10.82 8.76 10.59
CA LEU A 24 -11.64 9.59 11.47
C LEU A 24 -12.25 10.80 10.71
N HIS A 25 -12.32 10.73 9.39
CA HIS A 25 -12.86 11.81 8.57
C HIS A 25 -14.36 12.04 8.88
N PRO A 26 -14.75 13.26 9.29
CA PRO A 26 -16.12 13.53 9.77
C PRO A 26 -17.16 13.47 8.63
N GLY A 27 -16.74 13.67 7.38
CA GLY A 27 -17.62 13.60 6.21
C GLY A 27 -17.80 12.20 5.63
N TRP A 28 -17.05 11.19 6.09
CA TRP A 28 -17.18 9.83 5.58
C TRP A 28 -18.22 9.04 6.38
N THR A 29 -19.05 8.26 5.68
CA THR A 29 -20.01 7.38 6.34
C THR A 29 -19.29 6.34 7.20
N GLY A 30 -19.96 5.81 8.24
CA GLY A 30 -19.39 4.75 9.08
C GLY A 30 -18.91 3.54 8.28
N HIS A 31 -19.61 3.20 7.20
CA HIS A 31 -19.27 2.08 6.34
C HIS A 31 -17.98 2.30 5.52
N ALA A 32 -17.75 3.51 5.00
CA ALA A 32 -16.49 3.83 4.31
C ALA A 32 -15.28 3.70 5.25
N ARG A 33 -15.42 4.17 6.49
CA ARG A 33 -14.39 4.03 7.53
C ARG A 33 -14.13 2.58 7.91
N PHE A 34 -15.18 1.76 8.00
CA PHE A 34 -15.07 0.32 8.21
C PHE A 34 -14.26 -0.35 7.09
N HIS A 35 -14.57 -0.05 5.82
CA HIS A 35 -13.82 -0.60 4.69
C HIS A 35 -12.36 -0.14 4.65
N LEU A 36 -12.07 1.13 5.00
CA LEU A 36 -10.69 1.60 5.11
C LEU A 36 -9.92 0.82 6.19
N PHE A 37 -10.47 0.70 7.39
CA PHE A 37 -9.80 -0.02 8.48
C PHE A 37 -9.59 -1.48 8.12
N TRP A 38 -10.61 -2.14 7.54
CA TRP A 38 -10.49 -3.51 7.05
C TRP A 38 -9.35 -3.64 6.04
N ALA A 39 -9.31 -2.80 5.00
CA ALA A 39 -8.27 -2.83 3.98
C ALA A 39 -6.87 -2.62 4.58
N ALA A 40 -6.70 -1.61 5.44
CA ALA A 40 -5.43 -1.29 6.08
C ALA A 40 -4.95 -2.41 7.00
N SER A 41 -5.83 -2.99 7.82
CA SER A 41 -5.50 -4.12 8.71
C SER A 41 -5.16 -5.39 7.92
N SER A 42 -5.88 -5.68 6.84
CA SER A 42 -5.56 -6.80 5.95
C SER A 42 -4.21 -6.61 5.26
N GLN A 43 -3.90 -5.38 4.82
CA GLN A 43 -2.59 -5.06 4.24
C GLN A 43 -1.45 -5.21 5.23
N LEU A 44 -1.63 -4.74 6.46
CA LEU A 44 -0.66 -4.93 7.53
C LEU A 44 -0.44 -6.42 7.83
N ALA A 45 -1.50 -7.22 7.89
CA ALA A 45 -1.39 -8.67 8.13
C ALA A 45 -0.63 -9.40 7.01
N VAL A 46 -0.92 -9.08 5.74
CA VAL A 46 -0.17 -9.66 4.60
C VAL A 46 1.29 -9.23 4.63
N ALA A 47 1.59 -7.98 4.99
CA ALA A 47 2.96 -7.52 5.17
C ALA A 47 3.67 -8.26 6.31
N SER A 48 3.00 -8.56 7.42
CA SER A 48 3.54 -9.39 8.50
C SER A 48 3.88 -10.80 8.03
N VAL A 49 3.02 -11.42 7.21
CA VAL A 49 3.29 -12.73 6.60
C VAL A 49 4.50 -12.65 5.67
N ALA A 50 4.60 -11.62 4.83
CA ALA A 50 5.74 -11.41 3.95
C ALA A 50 7.05 -11.20 4.72
N LEU A 51 7.03 -10.45 5.84
CA LEU A 51 8.20 -10.33 6.73
C LEU A 51 8.57 -11.65 7.38
N TRP A 52 7.60 -12.45 7.81
CA TRP A 52 7.85 -13.78 8.36
C TRP A 52 8.48 -14.73 7.31
N LEU A 53 8.04 -14.67 6.05
CA LEU A 53 8.67 -15.42 4.96
C LEU A 53 10.12 -15.00 4.74
N LEU A 54 10.39 -13.69 4.77
CA LEU A 54 11.73 -13.13 4.56
C LEU A 54 12.70 -13.43 5.70
N TRP A 55 12.24 -13.29 6.96
CA TRP A 55 13.12 -13.34 8.13
C TRP A 55 13.08 -14.67 8.88
N GLY A 56 11.95 -15.37 8.84
CA GLY A 56 11.72 -16.59 9.61
C GLY A 56 11.99 -17.86 8.81
N ALA A 57 11.21 -18.07 7.73
CA ALA A 57 11.36 -19.28 6.92
C ALA A 57 12.67 -19.27 6.12
N GLY A 58 13.00 -18.13 5.49
CA GLY A 58 14.21 -17.96 4.69
C GLY A 58 14.24 -18.85 3.44
N GLY A 59 15.04 -18.46 2.45
CA GLY A 59 15.19 -19.22 1.20
C GLY A 59 14.59 -18.53 -0.02
N LEU A 60 15.03 -18.98 -1.20
CA LEU A 60 14.72 -18.34 -2.48
C LEU A 60 13.21 -18.27 -2.75
N GLN A 61 12.50 -19.39 -2.60
CA GLN A 61 11.06 -19.47 -2.87
C GLN A 61 10.24 -18.58 -1.90
N GLN A 62 10.66 -18.50 -0.64
CA GLN A 62 10.04 -17.67 0.39
C GLN A 62 10.24 -16.18 0.09
N CYS A 63 11.45 -15.79 -0.34
CA CYS A 63 11.74 -14.45 -0.80
C CYS A 63 10.90 -14.07 -2.04
N GLN A 64 10.80 -14.97 -3.02
CA GLN A 64 9.96 -14.77 -4.21
C GLN A 64 8.48 -14.61 -3.83
N LEU A 65 7.96 -15.46 -2.95
CA LEU A 65 6.58 -15.36 -2.47
C LEU A 65 6.33 -14.03 -1.75
N ALA A 66 7.27 -13.56 -0.92
CA ALA A 66 7.16 -12.25 -0.27
C ALA A 66 7.10 -11.09 -1.29
N VAL A 67 7.88 -11.16 -2.39
CA VAL A 67 7.77 -10.21 -3.50
C VAL A 67 6.39 -10.26 -4.14
N TYR A 68 5.90 -11.45 -4.50
CA TYR A 68 4.61 -11.61 -5.17
C TYR A 68 3.45 -11.11 -4.31
N LEU A 69 3.49 -11.36 -2.99
CA LEU A 69 2.52 -10.79 -2.05
C LEU A 69 2.56 -9.25 -2.06
N GLY A 70 3.75 -8.66 -2.02
CA GLY A 70 3.91 -7.21 -2.10
C GLY A 70 3.37 -6.62 -3.41
N LEU A 71 3.70 -7.24 -4.55
CA LEU A 71 3.20 -6.81 -5.86
C LEU A 71 1.68 -6.95 -5.96
N ALA A 72 1.11 -8.05 -5.46
CA ALA A 72 -0.33 -8.25 -5.42
C ALA A 72 -1.04 -7.16 -4.59
N MET A 73 -0.51 -6.82 -3.41
CA MET A 73 -1.11 -5.77 -2.57
C MET A 73 -1.03 -4.38 -3.23
N ASN A 74 0.07 -4.07 -3.92
CA ASN A 74 0.22 -2.79 -4.63
C ASN A 74 -0.58 -2.74 -5.95
N SER A 75 -0.89 -3.89 -6.57
CA SER A 75 -1.75 -3.94 -7.77
C SER A 75 -3.16 -3.41 -7.51
N GLY A 76 -3.67 -3.56 -6.29
CA GLY A 76 -4.96 -2.99 -5.87
C GLY A 76 -5.01 -1.47 -5.98
N PHE A 77 -3.91 -0.77 -5.66
CA PHE A 77 -3.81 0.68 -5.84
C PHE A 77 -3.92 1.07 -7.31
N PHE A 78 -3.21 0.37 -8.20
CA PHE A 78 -3.27 0.65 -9.64
C PHE A 78 -4.64 0.33 -10.23
N ALA A 79 -5.29 -0.75 -9.78
CA ALA A 79 -6.66 -1.05 -10.17
C ALA A 79 -7.60 0.08 -9.74
N ALA A 80 -7.55 0.52 -8.49
CA ALA A 80 -8.33 1.66 -8.00
C ALA A 80 -8.05 2.92 -8.84
N LEU A 81 -6.79 3.23 -9.10
CA LEU A 81 -6.37 4.36 -9.92
C LEU A 81 -6.95 4.31 -11.34
N LEU A 82 -6.86 3.15 -11.99
CA LEU A 82 -7.32 2.93 -13.36
C LEU A 82 -8.85 3.04 -13.46
N PHE A 83 -9.57 2.48 -12.48
CA PHE A 83 -11.02 2.36 -12.53
C PHE A 83 -11.78 3.45 -11.76
N LYS A 84 -11.09 4.41 -11.10
CA LYS A 84 -11.73 5.43 -10.25
C LYS A 84 -12.91 6.16 -10.87
N LYS A 85 -12.88 6.42 -12.19
CA LYS A 85 -13.96 7.12 -12.89
C LYS A 85 -15.30 6.37 -12.81
N TYR A 86 -15.26 5.03 -12.81
CA TYR A 86 -16.47 4.21 -12.84
C TYR A 86 -17.23 4.18 -11.51
N TYR A 87 -16.53 4.38 -10.39
CA TYR A 87 -17.13 4.43 -9.07
C TYR A 87 -17.06 5.83 -8.42
N ARG A 88 -16.77 6.86 -9.24
CA ARG A 88 -16.61 8.27 -8.79
C ARG A 88 -15.55 8.44 -7.68
N GLY A 89 -14.50 7.62 -7.73
CA GLY A 89 -13.37 7.69 -6.82
C GLY A 89 -12.47 8.89 -7.07
N ALA A 90 -11.80 9.34 -6.02
CA ALA A 90 -10.78 10.38 -6.05
C ALA A 90 -9.47 9.84 -5.46
N LEU A 91 -8.35 10.45 -5.86
CA LEU A 91 -7.01 10.04 -5.41
C LEU A 91 -6.64 10.64 -4.06
N HIS A 92 -7.18 11.83 -3.79
CA HIS A 92 -7.11 12.52 -2.51
C HIS A 92 -8.47 13.17 -2.23
N ASP A 93 -8.78 13.30 -0.95
CA ASP A 93 -9.90 14.12 -0.49
C ASP A 93 -9.51 15.61 -0.56
N PRO A 94 -10.42 16.54 -0.89
CA PRO A 94 -10.15 17.98 -0.79
C PRO A 94 -9.62 18.43 0.58
N GLN A 95 -10.01 17.73 1.66
CA GLN A 95 -9.53 17.95 3.03
C GLN A 95 -8.34 17.04 3.41
N GLY A 96 -7.88 16.21 2.46
CA GLY A 96 -6.79 15.26 2.63
C GLY A 96 -5.40 15.82 2.34
N ILE A 97 -4.45 14.90 2.13
CA ILE A 97 -3.06 15.24 1.80
C ILE A 97 -3.02 15.82 0.38
N ARG A 98 -2.48 17.04 0.25
CA ARG A 98 -2.42 17.74 -1.03
C ARG A 98 -1.31 17.21 -1.94
N PRO A 99 -1.48 17.27 -3.27
CA PRO A 99 -0.43 16.94 -4.22
C PRO A 99 0.83 17.80 -4.04
N ILE A 100 1.99 17.17 -4.23
CA ILE A 100 3.30 17.82 -4.30
C ILE A 100 3.32 18.72 -5.54
N LEU A 101 3.71 19.99 -5.34
CA LEU A 101 3.72 21.04 -6.37
C LEU A 101 2.36 21.21 -7.08
N GLY A 102 1.26 20.82 -6.43
CA GLY A 102 -0.10 20.92 -6.99
C GLY A 102 -0.39 19.99 -8.17
N LYS A 103 0.52 19.07 -8.52
CA LYS A 103 0.39 18.22 -9.71
C LYS A 103 0.68 16.74 -9.45
N ILE A 104 1.58 16.44 -8.52
CA ILE A 104 2.09 15.08 -8.33
C ILE A 104 1.52 14.53 -7.03
N ASP A 105 0.73 13.47 -7.13
CA ASP A 105 0.18 12.84 -5.95
C ASP A 105 1.26 11.99 -5.23
N GLY A 106 1.46 12.24 -3.94
CA GLY A 106 2.47 11.57 -3.13
C GLY A 106 2.25 10.06 -3.05
N ASN A 107 1.00 9.61 -3.08
CA ASN A 107 0.67 8.18 -3.04
C ASN A 107 1.15 7.47 -4.31
N ILE A 108 1.04 8.12 -5.47
CA ILE A 108 1.54 7.56 -6.74
C ILE A 108 3.05 7.37 -6.66
N LEU A 109 3.79 8.39 -6.20
CA LEU A 109 5.25 8.30 -6.06
C LEU A 109 5.65 7.20 -5.06
N ALA A 110 4.98 7.14 -3.92
CA ALA A 110 5.26 6.14 -2.89
C ALA A 110 5.05 4.72 -3.41
N VAL A 111 3.90 4.46 -4.07
CA VAL A 111 3.59 3.13 -4.60
C VAL A 111 4.53 2.75 -5.75
N ILE A 112 4.90 3.69 -6.62
CA ILE A 112 5.91 3.44 -7.67
C ILE A 112 7.26 3.07 -7.04
N ALA A 113 7.71 3.80 -6.02
CA ALA A 113 8.97 3.52 -5.34
C ALA A 113 8.95 2.15 -4.64
N ILE A 114 7.83 1.80 -3.99
CA ILE A 114 7.62 0.50 -3.36
C ILE A 114 7.73 -0.62 -4.40
N VAL A 115 7.03 -0.50 -5.54
CA VAL A 115 7.07 -1.50 -6.61
C VAL A 115 8.48 -1.61 -7.20
N ALA A 116 9.17 -0.50 -7.42
CA ALA A 116 10.55 -0.51 -7.90
C ALA A 116 11.48 -1.25 -6.92
N LEU A 117 11.33 -1.03 -5.61
CA LEU A 117 12.10 -1.76 -4.58
C LEU A 117 11.78 -3.25 -4.54
N LEU A 118 10.52 -3.65 -4.78
CA LEU A 118 10.11 -5.05 -4.88
C LEU A 118 10.73 -5.73 -6.11
N LEU A 119 10.65 -5.09 -7.28
CA LEU A 119 11.19 -5.62 -8.53
C LEU A 119 12.72 -5.70 -8.52
N ALA A 120 13.39 -4.66 -8.01
CA ALA A 120 14.84 -4.71 -7.84
C ALA A 120 15.26 -5.73 -6.79
N GLY A 121 14.47 -5.90 -5.71
CA GLY A 121 14.67 -6.97 -4.75
C GLY A 121 14.54 -8.36 -5.37
N TRP A 122 13.59 -8.54 -6.28
CA TRP A 122 13.37 -9.78 -7.03
C TRP A 122 14.53 -10.10 -7.98
N GLY A 123 15.00 -9.11 -8.75
CA GLY A 123 16.13 -9.31 -9.67
C GLY A 123 17.48 -9.59 -9.00
N CYS A 124 17.60 -9.39 -7.68
CA CYS A 124 18.77 -9.78 -6.90
C CYS A 124 18.64 -11.18 -6.26
N LEU A 125 17.52 -11.89 -6.51
CA LEU A 125 17.33 -13.27 -6.05
C LEU A 125 17.86 -14.30 -7.06
N ASP A 126 18.19 -13.86 -8.27
CA ASP A 126 18.84 -14.63 -9.35
C ASP A 126 20.38 -14.56 -9.24
#